data_AF-A0A7Y4R950-F1
#
_entry.id   AF-A0A7Y4R950-F1
#
_cell.length_a   1.000
_cell.length_b   1.000
_cell.length_c   1.000
_cell.angle_alpha   90.00
_cell.angle_beta   90.00
_cell.angle_gamma   90.00
#
_symmetry.space_group_name_H-M   'P 1'
#
loop_
_entity.id
_entity.type
_entity.pdbx_description
1 polymer ?
#
loop_
_entity_poly.entity_id
_entity_poly.type
_entity_poly.pdbx_seq_one_letter_code
_entity_poly.pdbx_strand_id
1 'polypeptide(L)'
;MSNTICPECGTPFTWENALAAYHRGKTNLFEHHWRRRPVRSFVRSFRYALRPARLWREVSLHDQPPVGPLIALAVIATATAMGISIAVHVLSMVILYNVAVPYAFPGQSWAVNTVWGAVRAAAGYPYWMREFATAVTWVVCILASLMLFRQSMRRYRVRNDHIIRAWAYVAPLQLIVFACLWGAMGLAAGPAAIIFNIEIMMDTFNWLFVTPFIVQIVLVTRSMALAYRHYLRMDHAWAVAISAQIIALLATLIVLANITL
;
A
#
# COMPACT_ATOMS: atom_id res chain seq x y z
N MET A 1 -35.79 -17.92 18.53
CA MET A 1 -34.81 -16.96 19.10
C MET A 1 -35.60 -15.96 19.93
N SER A 2 -35.40 -15.92 21.24
CA SER A 2 -36.11 -14.96 22.12
C SER A 2 -35.55 -13.56 21.87
N ASN A 3 -36.39 -12.63 21.41
CA ASN A 3 -36.01 -11.22 21.37
C ASN A 3 -35.79 -10.73 22.80
N THR A 4 -34.56 -10.34 23.12
CA THR A 4 -34.24 -9.64 24.37
C THR A 4 -34.61 -8.17 24.23
N ILE A 5 -35.22 -7.59 25.26
CA ILE A 5 -35.59 -6.18 25.31
C ILE A 5 -34.62 -5.47 26.25
N CYS A 6 -34.11 -4.30 25.87
CA CYS A 6 -33.28 -3.49 26.75
C CYS A 6 -34.13 -2.96 27.93
N PRO A 7 -33.74 -3.19 29.20
CA PRO A 7 -34.55 -2.79 30.35
C PRO A 7 -34.66 -1.27 30.52
N GLU A 8 -33.74 -0.48 29.94
CA GLU A 8 -33.77 0.98 30.09
C GLU A 8 -34.60 1.69 29.03
N CYS A 9 -34.59 1.22 27.78
CA CYS A 9 -35.23 1.92 26.66
C CYS A 9 -36.31 1.11 25.93
N GLY A 10 -36.58 -0.13 26.35
CA GLY A 10 -37.58 -0.99 25.71
C GLY A 10 -37.27 -1.39 24.26
N THR A 11 -36.08 -1.04 23.73
CA THR A 11 -35.72 -1.37 22.34
C THR A 11 -35.38 -2.86 22.23
N PRO A 12 -35.99 -3.60 21.30
CA PRO A 12 -35.63 -5.00 21.07
C PRO A 12 -34.22 -5.10 20.49
N PHE A 13 -33.41 -6.00 21.02
CA PHE A 13 -32.06 -6.28 20.51
C PHE A 13 -31.73 -7.77 20.59
N THR A 14 -30.83 -8.22 19.71
CA THR A 14 -30.22 -9.55 19.81
C THR A 14 -28.85 -9.42 20.48
N TRP A 15 -28.50 -10.36 21.36
CA TRP A 15 -27.18 -10.40 22.00
C TRP A 15 -26.03 -10.35 20.98
N GLU A 16 -26.23 -10.98 19.82
CA GLU A 16 -25.31 -10.93 18.69
C GLU A 16 -25.05 -9.50 18.21
N ASN A 17 -26.09 -8.68 18.07
CA ASN A 17 -25.96 -7.28 17.66
C ASN A 17 -25.29 -6.42 18.73
N ALA A 18 -25.60 -6.67 20.01
CA ALA A 18 -24.99 -5.94 21.14
C ALA A 18 -23.50 -6.27 21.29
N LEU A 19 -23.14 -7.56 21.27
CA LEU A 19 -21.74 -8.02 21.28
C LEU A 19 -20.98 -7.51 20.07
N ALA A 20 -21.57 -7.58 18.86
CA ALA A 20 -20.95 -7.03 17.66
C ALA A 20 -20.71 -5.52 17.79
N ALA A 21 -21.68 -4.75 18.29
CA ALA A 21 -21.53 -3.32 18.52
C ALA A 21 -20.42 -3.01 19.54
N TYR A 22 -20.36 -3.78 20.63
CA TYR A 22 -19.33 -3.66 21.65
C TYR A 22 -17.92 -3.96 21.09
N HIS A 23 -17.78 -5.02 20.31
CA HIS A 23 -16.51 -5.36 19.65
C HIS A 23 -16.07 -4.30 18.64
N ARG A 24 -17.00 -3.79 17.82
CA ARG A 24 -16.72 -2.68 16.89
C ARG A 24 -16.21 -1.43 17.60
N GLY A 25 -16.78 -1.11 18.76
CA GLY A 25 -16.36 0.04 19.58
C GLY A 25 -14.96 -0.12 20.20
N LYS A 26 -14.51 -1.35 20.45
CA LYS A 26 -13.16 -1.61 20.98
C LYS A 26 -12.06 -1.44 19.93
N THR A 27 -12.33 -1.84 18.69
CA THR A 27 -11.34 -1.77 17.61
C THR A 27 -11.34 -0.40 16.95
N ASN A 28 -10.27 0.37 17.14
CA ASN A 28 -10.10 1.69 16.53
C ASN A 28 -9.58 1.61 15.08
N LEU A 29 -10.22 0.76 14.26
CA LEU A 29 -9.89 0.55 12.85
C LEU A 29 -10.71 1.48 11.96
N PHE A 30 -10.18 1.75 10.75
CA PHE A 30 -10.78 2.67 9.78
C PHE A 30 -12.20 2.25 9.43
N GLU A 31 -12.43 0.96 9.17
CA GLU A 31 -13.72 0.45 8.71
C GLU A 31 -14.89 0.77 9.66
N HIS A 32 -14.62 0.91 10.97
CA HIS A 32 -15.62 1.20 11.98
C HIS A 32 -15.82 2.69 12.26
N HIS A 33 -14.85 3.53 11.90
CA HIS A 33 -14.80 4.94 12.30
C HIS A 33 -14.71 5.94 11.14
N TRP A 34 -14.65 5.46 9.89
CA TRP A 34 -14.37 6.29 8.71
C TRP A 34 -15.35 7.46 8.54
N ARG A 35 -16.65 7.29 8.84
CA ARG A 35 -17.64 8.39 8.72
C ARG A 35 -17.49 9.48 9.77
N ARG A 36 -17.07 9.12 11.00
CA ARG A 36 -17.01 10.06 12.13
C ARG A 36 -15.66 10.77 12.20
N ARG A 37 -14.57 10.05 11.91
CA ARG A 37 -13.19 10.53 12.09
C ARG A 37 -12.27 9.97 10.98
N PRO A 38 -12.50 10.30 9.69
CA PRO A 38 -11.82 9.65 8.56
C PRO A 38 -10.30 9.75 8.64
N VAL A 39 -9.77 10.97 8.80
CA VAL A 39 -8.31 11.20 8.81
C VAL A 39 -7.63 10.51 10.01
N ARG A 40 -8.16 10.70 11.22
CA ARG A 40 -7.57 10.12 12.44
C ARG A 40 -7.62 8.59 12.42
N SER A 41 -8.72 8.01 11.94
CA SER A 41 -8.86 6.55 11.83
C SER A 41 -7.99 5.97 10.71
N PHE A 42 -7.78 6.70 9.61
CA PHE A 42 -6.86 6.34 8.54
C PHE A 42 -5.42 6.28 9.04
N VAL A 43 -4.91 7.37 9.63
CA VAL A 43 -3.54 7.44 10.16
C VAL A 43 -3.31 6.37 11.22
N ARG A 44 -4.30 6.12 12.09
CA ARG A 44 -4.20 5.08 13.11
C ARG A 44 -4.14 3.68 12.48
N SER A 45 -5.00 3.41 11.50
CA SER A 45 -5.02 2.14 10.76
C SER A 45 -3.72 1.91 10.00
N PHE A 46 -3.16 2.96 9.40
CA PHE A 46 -1.83 2.92 8.78
C PHE A 46 -0.74 2.55 9.78
N ARG A 47 -0.69 3.21 10.94
CA ARG A 47 0.29 2.87 11.99
C ARG A 47 0.13 1.44 12.52
N TYR A 48 -1.09 0.91 12.58
CA TYR A 48 -1.31 -0.50 12.92
C TYR A 48 -0.88 -1.45 11.80
N ALA A 49 -1.10 -1.10 10.53
CA ALA A 49 -0.68 -1.90 9.38
C ALA A 49 0.85 -2.06 9.29
N LEU A 50 1.62 -1.08 9.79
CA LEU A 50 3.08 -1.19 9.94
C LEU A 50 3.51 -2.23 10.99
N ARG A 51 2.58 -2.72 11.82
CA ARG A 51 2.81 -3.76 12.84
C ARG A 51 1.89 -4.96 12.60
N PRO A 52 2.05 -5.67 11.46
CA PRO A 52 1.08 -6.66 11.00
C PRO A 52 0.84 -7.78 12.03
N ALA A 53 1.88 -8.23 12.73
CA ALA A 53 1.74 -9.28 13.75
C ALA A 53 0.79 -8.87 14.89
N ARG A 54 0.80 -7.60 15.30
CA ARG A 54 -0.08 -7.09 16.36
C ARG A 54 -1.48 -6.87 15.84
N LEU A 55 -1.62 -6.23 14.67
CA LEU A 55 -2.90 -6.00 14.01
C LEU A 55 -3.69 -7.31 13.87
N TRP A 56 -3.07 -8.34 13.30
CA TRP A 56 -3.77 -9.60 13.01
C TRP A 56 -4.07 -10.47 14.23
N ARG A 57 -3.45 -10.20 15.39
CA ARG A 57 -3.80 -10.85 16.67
C ARG A 57 -4.95 -10.15 17.39
N GLU A 58 -5.10 -8.84 17.21
CA GLU A 58 -6.16 -8.04 17.84
C GLU A 58 -7.48 -8.08 17.04
N VAL A 59 -7.41 -8.37 15.73
CA VAL A 59 -8.58 -8.45 14.86
C VAL A 59 -9.27 -9.81 14.99
N SER A 60 -10.54 -9.81 15.40
CA SER A 60 -11.36 -11.02 15.50
C SER A 60 -11.92 -11.45 14.15
N LEU A 61 -11.89 -12.75 13.86
CA LEU A 61 -12.52 -13.36 12.68
C LEU A 61 -14.04 -13.24 12.70
N HIS A 62 -14.65 -13.13 13.88
CA HIS A 62 -16.11 -13.01 14.03
C HIS A 62 -16.64 -11.61 13.69
N ASP A 63 -15.77 -10.61 13.61
CA ASP A 63 -16.12 -9.26 13.19
C ASP A 63 -16.29 -9.23 11.66
N GLN A 64 -17.53 -9.10 11.19
CA GLN A 64 -17.83 -8.98 9.76
C GLN A 64 -17.45 -7.57 9.28
N PRO A 65 -16.38 -7.44 8.48
CA PRO A 65 -15.92 -6.12 8.10
C PRO A 65 -16.86 -5.54 7.03
N PRO A 66 -17.25 -4.27 7.13
CA PRO A 66 -17.97 -3.62 6.05
C PRO A 66 -17.03 -3.43 4.86
N VAL A 67 -17.41 -3.95 3.69
CA VAL A 67 -16.57 -3.96 2.48
C VAL A 67 -16.36 -2.55 1.92
N GLY A 68 -17.39 -1.71 1.90
CA GLY A 68 -17.32 -0.34 1.35
C GLY A 68 -16.20 0.51 1.99
N PRO A 69 -16.11 0.60 3.32
CA PRO A 69 -15.03 1.31 4.01
C PRO A 69 -13.63 0.74 3.72
N LEU A 70 -13.49 -0.57 3.50
CA LEU A 70 -12.21 -1.18 3.14
C LEU A 70 -11.78 -0.79 1.73
N ILE A 71 -12.72 -0.71 0.78
CA ILE A 71 -12.44 -0.19 -0.56
C ILE A 71 -12.04 1.29 -0.48
N ALA A 72 -12.76 2.09 0.31
CA ALA A 72 -12.41 3.50 0.53
C ALA A 72 -11.00 3.64 1.14
N LEU A 73 -10.64 2.78 2.11
CA LEU A 73 -9.29 2.74 2.68
C LEU A 73 -8.24 2.46 1.60
N ALA A 74 -8.47 1.46 0.75
CA ALA A 74 -7.57 1.10 -0.33
C ALA A 74 -7.38 2.26 -1.32
N VAL A 75 -8.47 2.90 -1.75
CA VAL A 75 -8.43 4.05 -2.66
C VAL A 75 -7.68 5.23 -2.03
N ILE A 76 -7.99 5.58 -0.78
CA ILE A 76 -7.31 6.68 -0.06
C ILE A 76 -5.82 6.37 0.11
N ALA A 77 -5.46 5.14 0.47
CA ALA A 77 -4.07 4.74 0.63
C ALA A 77 -3.29 4.81 -0.69
N THR A 78 -3.86 4.32 -1.79
CA THR A 78 -3.29 4.41 -3.13
C THR A 78 -3.13 5.87 -3.58
N ALA A 79 -4.17 6.70 -3.40
CA ALA A 79 -4.09 8.13 -3.73
C ALA A 79 -3.05 8.88 -2.87
N THR A 80 -2.93 8.52 -1.59
CA THR A 80 -1.91 9.08 -0.69
C THR A 80 -0.51 8.68 -1.15
N ALA A 81 -0.29 7.40 -1.49
CA ALA A 81 0.98 6.92 -2.03
C ALA A 81 1.34 7.62 -3.35
N MET A 82 0.36 7.85 -4.23
CA MET A 82 0.52 8.62 -5.47
C MET A 82 0.95 10.06 -5.17
N GLY A 83 0.24 10.75 -4.29
CA GLY A 83 0.58 12.12 -3.90
C GLY A 83 1.98 12.24 -3.30
N ILE A 84 2.38 11.32 -2.41
CA ILE A 84 3.73 11.27 -1.85
C ILE A 84 4.76 11.05 -2.95
N SER A 85 4.53 10.10 -3.86
CA SER A 85 5.46 9.78 -4.95
C SER A 85 5.66 10.98 -5.88
N ILE A 86 4.58 11.68 -6.25
CA ILE A 86 4.65 12.90 -7.07
C ILE A 86 5.44 13.99 -6.34
N ALA A 87 5.11 14.27 -5.07
CA ALA A 87 5.78 15.31 -4.29
C ALA A 87 7.29 15.05 -4.16
N VAL A 88 7.65 13.80 -3.88
CA VAL A 88 9.03 13.32 -3.83
C VAL A 88 9.74 13.48 -5.17
N HIS A 89 9.09 13.10 -6.28
CA HIS A 89 9.67 13.18 -7.61
C HIS A 89 9.97 14.63 -8.00
N VAL A 90 8.99 15.52 -7.78
CA VAL A 90 9.15 16.96 -7.98
C VAL A 90 10.31 17.50 -7.14
N LEU A 91 10.36 17.15 -5.86
CA LEU A 91 11.45 17.57 -4.97
C LEU A 91 12.82 17.07 -5.45
N SER A 92 12.90 15.82 -5.89
CA SER A 92 14.13 15.22 -6.42
C SER A 92 14.59 15.93 -7.69
N MET A 93 13.67 16.29 -8.59
CA MET A 93 13.98 17.09 -9.78
C MET A 93 14.45 18.49 -9.44
N VAL A 94 13.80 19.17 -8.48
CA VAL A 94 14.22 20.49 -8.02
C VAL A 94 15.66 20.43 -7.49
N ILE A 95 15.99 19.43 -6.66
CA ILE A 95 17.35 19.24 -6.13
C ILE A 95 18.35 18.96 -7.26
N LEU A 96 18.03 18.02 -8.16
CA LEU A 96 18.90 17.65 -9.28
C LEU A 96 19.23 18.88 -10.14
N TYR A 97 18.23 19.65 -10.54
CA TYR A 97 18.42 20.78 -11.45
C TYR A 97 19.02 22.03 -10.80
N ASN A 98 18.77 22.28 -9.51
CA ASN A 98 19.28 23.48 -8.83
C ASN A 98 20.62 23.24 -8.12
N VAL A 99 20.96 21.99 -7.80
CA VAL A 99 22.16 21.65 -7.03
C VAL A 99 23.15 20.86 -7.87
N ALA A 100 22.73 19.75 -8.50
CA ALA A 100 23.66 18.85 -9.18
C ALA A 100 24.04 19.33 -10.59
N VAL A 101 23.08 19.81 -11.39
CA VAL A 101 23.33 20.26 -12.76
C VAL A 101 24.28 21.46 -12.83
N PRO A 102 24.14 22.53 -12.02
CA PRO A 102 25.07 23.66 -12.06
C PRO A 102 26.49 23.25 -11.66
N TYR A 103 26.63 22.26 -10.78
CA TYR A 103 27.92 21.72 -10.37
C TYR A 103 28.57 20.90 -11.49
N ALA A 104 27.80 20.04 -12.15
CA ALA A 104 28.29 19.17 -13.22
C ALA A 104 28.49 19.90 -14.57
N PHE A 105 27.67 20.92 -14.86
CA PHE A 105 27.65 21.64 -16.14
C PHE A 105 27.57 23.16 -15.92
N PRO A 106 28.71 23.81 -15.60
CA PRO A 106 28.75 25.26 -15.43
C PRO A 106 28.27 25.99 -16.70
N GLY A 107 27.23 26.82 -16.57
CA GLY A 107 26.70 27.65 -17.68
C GLY A 107 25.40 27.15 -18.35
N GLN A 108 24.88 25.96 -18.02
CA GLN A 108 23.65 25.39 -18.60
C GLN A 108 22.38 25.52 -17.73
N SER A 109 22.27 26.53 -16.84
CA SER A 109 21.17 26.61 -15.86
C SER A 109 19.80 27.02 -16.44
N TRP A 110 19.71 27.50 -17.68
CA TRP A 110 18.58 28.33 -18.12
C TRP A 110 17.23 27.63 -18.31
N ALA A 111 17.15 26.30 -18.43
CA ALA A 111 15.90 25.61 -18.78
C ALA A 111 15.01 25.19 -17.59
N VAL A 112 15.52 25.13 -16.35
CA VAL A 112 14.74 24.64 -15.18
C VAL A 112 14.75 25.60 -13.98
N ASN A 113 15.12 26.86 -14.19
CA ASN A 113 15.22 27.89 -13.15
C ASN A 113 13.89 28.26 -12.45
N THR A 114 12.78 27.61 -12.80
CA THR A 114 11.50 27.81 -12.11
C THR A 114 11.01 26.49 -11.55
N VAL A 115 10.48 26.54 -10.32
CA VAL A 115 9.77 25.40 -9.69
C VAL A 115 8.71 24.83 -10.64
N TRP A 116 8.03 25.69 -11.41
CA TRP A 116 7.04 25.30 -12.40
C TRP A 116 7.60 24.54 -13.62
N GLY A 117 8.84 24.80 -14.01
CA GLY A 117 9.55 24.01 -15.02
C GLY A 117 9.85 22.60 -14.52
N ALA A 118 10.35 22.48 -13.28
CA ALA A 118 10.58 21.20 -12.63
C ALA A 118 9.29 20.40 -12.44
N VAL A 119 8.20 21.05 -12.03
CA VAL A 119 6.87 20.42 -11.91
C VAL A 119 6.36 19.91 -13.25
N ARG A 120 6.47 20.71 -14.33
CA ARG A 120 6.05 20.28 -15.68
C ARG A 120 6.90 19.13 -16.22
N ALA A 121 8.22 19.19 -16.02
CA ALA A 121 9.13 18.11 -16.42
C ALA A 121 8.84 16.82 -15.64
N ALA A 122 8.64 16.93 -14.32
CA ALA A 122 8.24 15.82 -13.46
C ALA A 122 6.89 15.23 -13.91
N ALA A 123 5.87 16.07 -14.13
CA ALA A 123 4.54 15.61 -14.54
C ALA A 123 4.53 14.98 -15.94
N GLY A 124 5.35 15.48 -16.87
CA GLY A 124 5.45 14.98 -18.24
C GLY A 124 6.32 13.73 -18.40
N TYR A 125 7.04 13.29 -17.36
CA TYR A 125 7.97 12.18 -17.49
C TYR A 125 7.21 10.83 -17.52
N PRO A 126 7.22 10.07 -18.63
CA PRO A 126 6.42 8.84 -18.75
C PRO A 126 6.84 7.73 -17.78
N TYR A 127 8.07 7.81 -17.27
CA TYR A 127 8.65 6.81 -16.38
C TYR A 127 7.89 6.69 -15.04
N TRP A 128 7.59 7.78 -14.34
CA TRP A 128 6.90 7.68 -13.04
C TRP A 128 5.46 7.19 -13.20
N MET A 129 4.78 7.53 -14.31
CA MET A 129 3.45 7.01 -14.61
C MET A 129 3.49 5.50 -14.83
N ARG A 130 4.52 4.98 -15.51
CA ARG A 130 4.75 3.55 -15.69
C ARG A 130 5.01 2.84 -14.36
N GLU A 131 5.88 3.38 -13.51
CA GLU A 131 6.16 2.81 -12.19
C GLU A 131 4.90 2.79 -11.30
N PHE A 132 4.14 3.88 -11.30
CA PHE A 132 2.89 3.95 -10.56
C PHE A 132 1.85 2.95 -11.09
N ALA A 133 1.68 2.87 -12.42
CA ALA A 133 0.81 1.89 -13.05
C ALA A 133 1.22 0.46 -12.69
N THR A 134 2.53 0.19 -12.63
CA THR A 134 3.10 -1.10 -12.20
C THR A 134 2.71 -1.42 -10.76
N ALA A 135 2.89 -0.46 -9.85
CA ALA A 135 2.54 -0.64 -8.45
C ALA A 135 1.03 -0.86 -8.24
N VAL A 136 0.18 -0.09 -8.93
CA VAL A 136 -1.28 -0.26 -8.88
C VAL A 136 -1.69 -1.61 -9.46
N THR A 137 -1.18 -1.97 -10.64
CA THR A 137 -1.41 -3.28 -11.27
C THR A 137 -1.03 -4.41 -10.31
N TRP A 138 0.15 -4.34 -9.67
CA TRP A 138 0.57 -5.33 -8.70
C TRP A 138 -0.40 -5.47 -7.52
N VAL A 139 -0.89 -4.36 -6.95
CA VAL A 139 -1.89 -4.37 -5.87
C VAL A 139 -3.20 -5.02 -6.31
N VAL A 140 -3.67 -4.73 -7.53
CA VAL A 140 -4.88 -5.34 -8.11
C VAL A 140 -4.67 -6.83 -8.38
N CYS A 141 -3.52 -7.21 -8.94
CA CYS A 141 -3.17 -8.59 -9.22
C CYS A 141 -3.03 -9.43 -7.95
N ILE A 142 -2.57 -8.84 -6.84
CA ILE A 142 -2.62 -9.51 -5.53
C ILE A 142 -4.07 -9.85 -5.20
N LEU A 143 -5.00 -8.89 -5.21
CA LEU A 143 -6.41 -9.17 -4.90
C LEU A 143 -6.99 -10.25 -5.83
N ALA A 144 -6.74 -10.15 -7.12
CA ALA A 144 -7.19 -11.14 -8.10
C ALA A 144 -6.64 -12.53 -7.79
N SER A 145 -5.34 -12.65 -7.48
CA SER A 145 -4.71 -13.92 -7.08
C SER A 145 -5.36 -14.52 -5.83
N LEU A 146 -5.72 -13.68 -4.84
CA LEU A 146 -6.40 -14.14 -3.64
C LEU A 146 -7.82 -14.65 -3.93
N MET A 147 -8.50 -14.02 -4.90
CA MET A 147 -9.80 -14.47 -5.37
C MET A 147 -9.72 -15.77 -6.18
N LEU A 148 -8.60 -16.05 -6.86
CA LEU A 148 -8.36 -17.36 -7.48
C LEU A 148 -8.24 -18.47 -6.42
N PHE A 149 -7.62 -18.18 -5.28
CA PHE A 149 -7.55 -19.13 -4.14
C PHE A 149 -8.87 -19.30 -3.37
N ARG A 150 -10.00 -18.80 -3.88
CA ARG A 150 -11.31 -18.92 -3.23
C ARG A 150 -11.71 -20.37 -2.96
N GLN A 151 -11.34 -21.31 -3.81
CA GLN A 151 -11.61 -22.74 -3.59
C GLN A 151 -10.88 -23.25 -2.34
N SER A 152 -9.61 -22.88 -2.17
CA SER A 152 -8.82 -23.21 -0.99
C SER A 152 -9.39 -22.53 0.26
N MET A 153 -9.77 -21.25 0.15
CA MET A 153 -10.39 -20.47 1.23
C MET A 153 -11.74 -21.03 1.70
N ARG A 154 -12.52 -21.65 0.79
CA ARG A 154 -13.78 -22.33 1.14
C ARG A 154 -13.58 -23.49 2.10
N ARG A 155 -12.46 -24.22 2.03
CA ARG A 155 -12.14 -25.29 3.00
C ARG A 155 -12.01 -24.75 4.42
N TYR A 156 -11.46 -23.54 4.56
CA TYR A 156 -11.33 -22.83 5.83
C TYR A 156 -12.58 -21.99 6.21
N ARG A 157 -13.67 -22.08 5.43
CA ARG A 157 -14.92 -21.31 5.63
C ARG A 157 -14.70 -19.80 5.71
N VAL A 158 -13.65 -19.29 5.07
CA VAL A 158 -13.33 -17.85 5.06
C VAL A 158 -14.21 -17.15 4.02
N ARG A 159 -14.94 -16.11 4.46
CA ARG A 159 -15.74 -15.25 3.58
C ARG A 159 -14.84 -14.26 2.81
N ASN A 160 -15.29 -13.87 1.62
CA ASN A 160 -14.60 -12.89 0.77
C ASN A 160 -14.32 -11.56 1.50
N ASP A 161 -15.23 -11.15 2.39
CA ASP A 161 -15.11 -9.90 3.17
C ASP A 161 -13.83 -9.87 4.02
N HIS A 162 -13.42 -11.02 4.57
CA HIS A 162 -12.18 -11.16 5.34
C HIS A 162 -10.93 -11.13 4.44
N ILE A 163 -11.03 -11.64 3.21
CA ILE A 163 -9.96 -11.58 2.22
C ILE A 163 -9.74 -10.13 1.78
N ILE A 164 -10.83 -9.39 1.52
CA ILE A 164 -10.76 -7.96 1.18
C ILE A 164 -10.16 -7.16 2.34
N ARG A 165 -10.52 -7.47 3.59
CA ARG A 165 -9.89 -6.86 4.78
C ARG A 165 -8.39 -7.12 4.80
N ALA A 166 -7.96 -8.37 4.63
CA ALA A 166 -6.54 -8.72 4.58
C ALA A 166 -5.82 -7.94 3.47
N TRP A 167 -6.36 -7.91 2.26
CA TRP A 167 -5.78 -7.18 1.13
C TRP A 167 -5.69 -5.66 1.39
N ALA A 168 -6.76 -5.02 1.86
CA ALA A 168 -6.81 -3.57 2.08
C ALA A 168 -5.77 -3.10 3.11
N TYR A 169 -5.52 -3.92 4.13
CA TYR A 169 -4.50 -3.64 5.17
C TYR A 169 -3.07 -3.99 4.78
N VAL A 170 -2.90 -4.90 3.81
CA VAL A 170 -1.58 -5.41 3.42
C VAL A 170 -1.01 -4.68 2.21
N ALA A 171 -1.77 -4.48 1.14
CA ALA A 171 -1.20 -4.02 -0.13
C ALA A 171 -1.25 -2.49 -0.28
N PRO A 172 -2.42 -1.81 -0.28
CA PRO A 172 -2.49 -0.36 -0.47
C PRO A 172 -1.73 0.43 0.61
N LEU A 173 -1.79 -0.02 1.85
CA LEU A 173 -1.12 0.64 2.96
C LEU A 173 0.41 0.55 2.89
N GLN A 174 0.95 -0.51 2.26
CA GLN A 174 2.39 -0.63 2.04
C GLN A 174 2.85 0.19 0.83
N LEU A 175 1.97 0.64 -0.07
CA LEU A 175 2.36 1.57 -1.14
C LEU A 175 2.92 2.89 -0.60
N ILE A 176 2.47 3.32 0.58
CA ILE A 176 3.02 4.50 1.25
C ILE A 176 4.46 4.24 1.68
N VAL A 177 4.76 3.03 2.19
CA VAL A 177 6.14 2.65 2.55
C VAL A 177 7.03 2.63 1.31
N PHE A 178 6.54 2.07 0.20
CA PHE A 178 7.23 2.12 -1.08
C PHE A 178 7.50 3.56 -1.52
N ALA A 179 6.49 4.43 -1.51
CA ALA A 179 6.64 5.84 -1.87
C ALA A 179 7.68 6.57 -1.00
N CYS A 180 7.72 6.27 0.30
CA CYS A 180 8.71 6.83 1.22
C CYS A 180 10.13 6.29 0.98
N LEU A 181 10.29 4.97 0.78
CA LEU A 181 11.59 4.35 0.48
C LEU A 181 12.14 4.89 -0.85
N TRP A 182 11.28 4.95 -1.85
CA TRP A 182 11.60 5.51 -3.15
C TRP A 182 12.04 6.97 -3.03
N GLY A 183 11.35 7.77 -2.23
CA GLY A 183 11.74 9.16 -2.01
C GLY A 183 13.00 9.38 -1.22
N ALA A 184 13.24 8.57 -0.20
CA ALA A 184 14.52 8.60 0.50
C ALA A 184 15.69 8.32 -0.45
N MET A 185 15.49 7.39 -1.39
CA MET A 185 16.51 7.01 -2.37
C MET A 185 16.69 8.05 -3.47
N GLY A 186 15.61 8.65 -3.98
CA GLY A 186 15.68 9.76 -4.94
C GLY A 186 16.38 10.99 -4.37
N LEU A 187 16.13 11.31 -3.09
CA LEU A 187 16.81 12.39 -2.38
C LEU A 187 18.30 12.10 -2.16
N ALA A 188 18.68 10.83 -1.93
CA ALA A 188 20.07 10.42 -1.78
C ALA A 188 20.83 10.39 -3.11
N ALA A 189 20.13 10.14 -4.23
CA ALA A 189 20.74 10.04 -5.56
C ALA A 189 21.36 11.36 -6.04
N GLY A 190 20.73 12.51 -5.74
CA GLY A 190 21.23 13.83 -6.14
C GLY A 190 22.63 14.15 -5.61
N PRO A 191 22.87 14.09 -4.29
CA PRO A 191 24.20 14.24 -3.70
C PRO A 191 25.19 13.17 -4.20
N ALA A 192 24.75 11.92 -4.37
CA ALA A 192 25.61 10.86 -4.88
C ALA A 192 26.10 11.14 -6.31
N ALA A 193 25.26 11.73 -7.16
CA ALA A 193 25.61 12.13 -8.53
C ALA A 193 26.79 13.11 -8.57
N ILE A 194 26.81 14.05 -7.61
CA ILE A 194 27.85 15.07 -7.47
C ILE A 194 29.19 14.41 -7.07
N ILE A 195 29.14 13.37 -6.24
CA ILE A 195 30.32 12.73 -5.65
C ILE A 195 30.92 11.66 -6.58
N PHE A 196 30.08 10.86 -7.25
CA PHE A 196 30.51 9.60 -7.89
C PHE A 196 30.56 9.64 -9.43
N ASN A 197 30.41 10.81 -10.06
CA ASN A 197 30.31 10.97 -11.52
C ASN A 197 29.00 10.39 -12.12
N ILE A 198 28.52 10.97 -13.23
CA ILE A 198 27.18 10.73 -13.79
C ILE A 198 27.03 9.33 -14.40
N GLU A 199 28.10 8.73 -14.93
CA GLU A 199 28.02 7.37 -15.50
C GLU A 199 27.75 6.30 -14.43
N ILE A 200 28.41 6.38 -13.27
CA ILE A 200 28.14 5.49 -12.12
C ILE A 200 26.72 5.73 -11.59
N MET A 201 26.22 6.96 -11.73
CA MET A 201 24.86 7.29 -11.30
C MET A 201 23.81 6.48 -12.06
N MET A 202 23.95 6.22 -13.37
CA MET A 202 22.92 5.50 -14.14
C MET A 202 22.80 4.02 -13.75
N ASP A 203 23.92 3.32 -13.51
CA ASP A 203 23.90 1.95 -12.99
C ASP A 203 23.41 1.91 -11.53
N THR A 204 23.83 2.87 -10.72
CA THR A 204 23.33 3.03 -9.35
C THR A 204 21.81 3.32 -9.36
N PHE A 205 21.34 4.10 -10.34
CA PHE A 205 19.94 4.48 -10.50
C PHE A 205 19.07 3.23 -10.62
N ASN A 206 19.43 2.26 -11.46
CA ASN A 206 18.69 1.01 -11.60
C ASN A 206 18.56 0.23 -10.27
N TRP A 207 19.65 0.11 -9.52
CA TRP A 207 19.63 -0.54 -8.19
C TRP A 207 18.79 0.24 -7.17
N LEU A 208 18.69 1.57 -7.32
CA LEU A 208 17.84 2.40 -6.48
C LEU A 208 16.34 2.12 -6.68
N PHE A 209 15.91 1.59 -7.84
CA PHE A 209 14.50 1.20 -8.08
C PHE A 209 14.21 -0.23 -7.65
N VAL A 210 15.14 -1.15 -7.92
CA VAL A 210 14.97 -2.57 -7.60
C VAL A 210 14.88 -2.78 -6.09
N THR A 211 15.67 -2.05 -5.30
CA THR A 211 15.76 -2.27 -3.85
C THR A 211 14.45 -1.97 -3.11
N PRO A 212 13.81 -0.79 -3.25
CA PRO A 212 12.48 -0.53 -2.67
C PRO A 212 11.44 -1.56 -3.09
N PHE A 213 11.49 -2.01 -4.34
CA PHE A 213 10.52 -2.96 -4.86
C PHE A 213 10.70 -4.34 -4.22
N ILE A 214 11.93 -4.84 -4.07
CA ILE A 214 12.22 -6.08 -3.34
C ILE A 214 11.78 -5.97 -1.88
N VAL A 215 12.15 -4.88 -1.20
CA VAL A 215 11.75 -4.63 0.20
C VAL A 215 10.23 -4.65 0.31
N GLN A 216 9.54 -4.00 -0.62
CA GLN A 216 8.09 -3.94 -0.69
C GLN A 216 7.47 -5.33 -0.87
N ILE A 217 7.97 -6.15 -1.79
CA ILE A 217 7.53 -7.54 -1.97
C ILE A 217 7.68 -8.32 -0.66
N VAL A 218 8.84 -8.22 0.00
CA VAL A 218 9.10 -8.93 1.26
C VAL A 218 8.13 -8.47 2.36
N LEU A 219 7.93 -7.16 2.51
CA LEU A 219 7.02 -6.60 3.52
C LEU A 219 5.56 -7.03 3.29
N VAL A 220 5.09 -6.95 2.05
CA VAL A 220 3.72 -7.37 1.69
C VAL A 220 3.55 -8.88 1.86
N THR A 221 4.52 -9.69 1.43
CA THR A 221 4.51 -11.15 1.62
C THR A 221 4.41 -11.50 3.10
N ARG A 222 5.29 -10.91 3.93
CA ARG A 222 5.29 -11.12 5.39
C ARG A 222 3.97 -10.69 6.02
N SER A 223 3.46 -9.52 5.65
CA SER A 223 2.20 -8.99 6.19
C SER A 223 1.01 -9.89 5.83
N MET A 224 0.96 -10.39 4.59
CA MET A 224 -0.07 -11.32 4.12
C MET A 224 0.02 -12.68 4.82
N ALA A 225 1.22 -13.23 4.97
CA ALA A 225 1.44 -14.48 5.69
C ALA A 225 1.00 -14.36 7.16
N LEU A 226 1.25 -13.22 7.81
CA LEU A 226 0.78 -12.96 9.17
C LEU A 226 -0.75 -12.81 9.23
N ALA A 227 -1.38 -12.18 8.24
CA ALA A 227 -2.83 -12.14 8.13
C ALA A 227 -3.41 -13.57 8.03
N TYR A 228 -2.86 -14.40 7.17
CA TYR A 228 -3.35 -15.77 7.00
C TYR A 228 -3.11 -16.65 8.21
N ARG A 229 -1.96 -16.51 8.87
CA ARG A 229 -1.64 -17.29 10.07
C ARG A 229 -2.44 -16.85 11.30
N HIS A 230 -2.47 -15.56 11.61
CA HIS A 230 -3.04 -15.08 12.87
C HIS A 230 -4.52 -14.73 12.76
N TYR A 231 -4.96 -14.20 11.62
CA TYR A 231 -6.35 -13.81 11.42
C TYR A 231 -7.19 -14.93 10.81
N LEU A 232 -6.73 -15.56 9.72
CA LEU A 232 -7.49 -16.65 9.06
C LEU A 232 -7.18 -18.05 9.60
N ARG A 233 -6.16 -18.21 10.45
CA ARG A 233 -5.73 -19.48 11.05
C ARG A 233 -5.41 -20.59 10.04
N MET A 234 -4.72 -20.25 8.96
CA MET A 234 -4.27 -21.21 7.95
C MET A 234 -2.92 -21.81 8.30
N ASP A 235 -2.77 -23.13 8.09
CA ASP A 235 -1.53 -23.86 8.37
C ASP A 235 -0.39 -23.44 7.42
N HIS A 236 -0.70 -23.34 6.13
CA HIS A 236 0.26 -23.05 5.06
C HIS A 236 0.25 -21.57 4.62
N ALA A 237 0.10 -20.66 5.59
CA ALA A 237 -0.05 -19.22 5.35
C ALA A 237 1.05 -18.60 4.46
N TRP A 238 2.31 -19.00 4.67
CA TRP A 238 3.44 -18.50 3.88
C TRP A 238 3.41 -18.98 2.43
N ALA A 239 3.06 -20.24 2.19
CA ALA A 239 2.98 -20.79 0.84
C ALA A 239 1.92 -20.04 0.02
N VAL A 240 0.74 -19.80 0.59
CA VAL A 240 -0.32 -19.03 -0.08
C VAL A 240 0.14 -17.60 -0.36
N ALA A 241 0.81 -16.95 0.60
CA ALA A 241 1.31 -15.59 0.43
C ALA A 241 2.36 -15.48 -0.69
N ILE A 242 3.33 -16.40 -0.72
CA ILE A 242 4.38 -16.43 -1.75
C ILE A 242 3.78 -16.72 -3.14
N SER A 243 2.88 -17.72 -3.24
CA SER A 243 2.23 -18.05 -4.51
C SER A 243 1.43 -16.88 -5.08
N ALA A 244 0.68 -16.17 -4.23
CA ALA A 244 -0.04 -14.96 -4.63
C ALA A 244 0.90 -13.86 -5.15
N GLN A 245 2.08 -13.71 -4.54
CA GLN A 245 3.09 -12.74 -4.95
C GLN A 245 3.75 -13.09 -6.28
N ILE A 246 4.06 -14.38 -6.49
CA ILE A 246 4.60 -14.86 -7.77
C ILE A 246 3.58 -14.61 -8.89
N ILE A 247 2.31 -14.98 -8.69
CA ILE A 247 1.25 -14.74 -9.67
C ILE A 247 1.10 -13.25 -9.96
N ALA A 248 1.08 -12.41 -8.92
CA ALA A 248 0.94 -10.96 -9.09
C ALA A 248 2.14 -10.36 -9.82
N LEU A 249 3.36 -10.81 -9.53
CA LEU A 249 4.59 -10.36 -10.19
C LEU A 249 4.59 -10.74 -11.67
N LEU A 250 4.29 -12.01 -12.00
CA LEU A 250 4.22 -12.47 -13.38
C LEU A 250 3.16 -11.70 -14.19
N ALA A 251 1.97 -11.51 -13.62
CA ALA A 251 0.91 -10.73 -14.27
C ALA A 251 1.35 -9.26 -14.51
N THR A 252 2.03 -8.67 -13.53
CA THR A 252 2.56 -7.30 -13.64
C THR A 252 3.64 -7.19 -14.72
N LEU A 253 4.54 -8.17 -14.82
CA LEU A 253 5.58 -8.23 -15.86
C LEU A 253 4.98 -8.35 -17.26
N ILE A 254 3.91 -9.14 -17.43
CA ILE A 254 3.19 -9.26 -18.70
C ILE A 254 2.59 -7.90 -19.09
N VAL A 255 1.91 -7.21 -18.17
CA VAL A 255 1.34 -5.88 -18.43
C VAL A 255 2.45 -4.90 -18.82
N LEU A 256 3.57 -4.92 -18.11
CA LEU A 256 4.73 -4.08 -18.41
C LEU A 256 5.32 -4.32 -19.80
N ALA A 257 5.47 -5.59 -20.19
CA ALA A 257 6.01 -5.94 -21.51
C ALA A 257 5.12 -5.44 -22.66
N ASN A 258 3.80 -5.41 -22.47
CA ASN A 258 2.86 -4.91 -23.46
C ASN A 258 2.81 -3.37 -23.55
N ILE A 259 3.20 -2.65 -22.49
CA ILE A 259 3.26 -1.19 -22.50
C ILE A 259 4.54 -0.68 -23.22
N THR A 260 5.58 -1.52 -23.29
CA THR A 260 6.87 -1.15 -23.88
C THR A 260 7.01 -1.42 -25.38
N LEU A 261 6.09 -2.22 -25.95
CA LEU A 261 6.04 -2.56 -27.37
C LEU A 261 5.12 -1.58 -28.11
#